data_AF-A0A7W6HJ14-F1
#
_entry.id   AF-A0A7W6HJ14-F1
#
_cell.length_a   1.000
_cell.length_b   1.000
_cell.length_c   1.000
_cell.angle_alpha   90.00
_cell.angle_beta   90.00
_cell.angle_gamma   90.00
#
_symmetry.space_group_name_H-M   'P 1'
#
loop_
_entity.id
_entity.type
_entity.pdbx_description
1 polymer ?
#
loop_
_entity_poly.entity_id
_entity_poly.type
_entity_poly.pdbx_seq_one_letter_code
_entity_poly.pdbx_strand_id
1 'polypeptide(L)'
;MMAVFTAKMLRDLAYFYANTERSRLESAGLVQAGKSGDVQWERFNHNFDTFILKLSDEKLTQLASMATKYAGTSFEDSKAIRDVIAERFRQINYEGWTPHHDDIEHDGGDLAAAAASYAINAANNLSPHGPGDNECPAFWSFTPGWWKPKSPREDLVRAGALILAEIDMIDRDEARKAGA
;
A
#
# COMPACT_ATOMS: atom_id res chain seq x y z
N MET A 1 -14.15 -12.11 -0.39
CA MET A 1 -14.61 -12.73 0.87
C MET A 1 -13.47 -12.61 1.86
N MET A 2 -13.64 -11.91 2.99
CA MET A 2 -12.55 -11.72 3.96
C MET A 2 -12.24 -13.06 4.64
N ALA A 3 -10.96 -13.36 4.86
CA ALA A 3 -10.56 -14.60 5.52
C ALA A 3 -11.00 -14.58 6.99
N VAL A 4 -11.68 -15.65 7.43
CA VAL A 4 -12.13 -15.82 8.83
C VAL A 4 -11.35 -16.97 9.45
N PHE A 5 -10.64 -16.69 10.55
CA PHE A 5 -9.87 -17.69 11.29
C PHE A 5 -10.64 -18.14 12.53
N THR A 6 -10.85 -19.44 12.66
CA THR A 6 -11.39 -20.04 13.91
C THR A 6 -10.28 -20.61 14.78
N ALA A 7 -10.55 -20.76 16.08
CA ALA A 7 -9.61 -21.40 17.00
C ALA A 7 -9.21 -22.82 16.54
N LYS A 8 -10.17 -23.58 15.96
CA LYS A 8 -9.91 -24.91 15.39
C LYS A 8 -8.97 -24.83 14.19
N MET A 9 -9.19 -23.90 13.27
CA MET A 9 -8.31 -23.72 12.10
C MET A 9 -6.88 -23.40 12.49
N LEU A 10 -6.66 -22.52 13.47
CA LEU A 10 -5.31 -22.20 13.95
C LEU A 10 -4.62 -23.43 14.55
N ARG A 11 -5.36 -24.24 15.33
CA ARG A 11 -4.85 -25.49 15.92
C ARG A 11 -4.47 -26.51 14.86
N ASP A 12 -5.38 -26.75 13.90
CA ASP A 12 -5.18 -27.73 12.83
C ASP A 12 -4.01 -27.31 11.93
N LEU A 13 -3.88 -26.02 11.64
CA LEU A 13 -2.78 -25.46 10.85
C LEU A 13 -1.44 -25.61 11.58
N ALA A 14 -1.37 -25.28 12.88
CA ALA A 14 -0.16 -25.47 13.68
C ALA A 14 0.24 -26.95 13.76
N TYR A 15 -0.73 -27.85 13.94
CA TYR A 15 -0.48 -29.29 13.94
C TYR A 15 0.02 -29.76 12.58
N PHE A 16 -0.61 -29.34 11.48
CA PHE A 16 -0.19 -29.68 10.13
C PHE A 16 1.25 -29.22 9.86
N TYR A 17 1.61 -27.98 10.17
CA TYR A 17 2.97 -27.48 9.95
C TYR A 17 4.03 -28.20 10.78
N ALA A 18 3.74 -28.53 12.04
CA ALA A 18 4.68 -29.23 12.91
C ALA A 18 4.90 -30.71 12.50
N ASN A 19 3.93 -31.32 11.81
CA ASN A 19 3.91 -32.78 11.57
C ASN A 19 3.90 -33.17 10.08
N THR A 20 3.97 -32.22 9.14
CA THR A 20 3.98 -32.53 7.71
C THR A 20 5.40 -32.57 7.16
N GLU A 21 5.79 -33.76 6.73
CA GLU A 21 7.04 -33.99 6.01
C GLU A 21 6.92 -33.60 4.54
N ARG A 22 8.06 -33.20 3.95
CA ARG A 22 8.16 -32.84 2.53
C ARG A 22 7.62 -33.95 1.62
N SER A 23 7.96 -35.20 1.92
CA SER A 23 7.53 -36.40 1.18
C SER A 23 6.00 -36.50 1.04
N ARG A 24 5.24 -36.07 2.07
CA ARG A 24 3.77 -36.06 2.02
C ARG A 24 3.22 -35.04 1.04
N LEU A 25 3.88 -33.90 0.90
CA LEU A 25 3.46 -32.82 -0.01
C LEU A 25 3.86 -33.11 -1.45
N GLU A 26 5.02 -33.75 -1.64
CA GLU A 26 5.43 -34.31 -2.93
C GLU A 26 4.44 -35.38 -3.40
N SER A 27 4.07 -36.30 -2.52
CA SER A 27 3.07 -37.34 -2.83
C SER A 27 1.69 -36.76 -3.14
N ALA A 28 1.35 -35.60 -2.57
CA ALA A 28 0.12 -34.87 -2.86
C ALA A 28 0.20 -33.97 -4.12
N GLY A 29 1.37 -33.90 -4.77
CA GLY A 29 1.60 -33.05 -5.94
C GLY A 29 1.63 -31.55 -5.66
N LEU A 30 1.69 -31.15 -4.37
CA LEU A 30 1.74 -29.74 -3.95
C LEU A 30 3.14 -29.14 -4.13
N VAL A 31 4.17 -30.00 -4.13
CA VAL A 31 5.58 -29.63 -4.30
C VAL A 31 6.19 -30.60 -5.30
N GLN A 32 7.03 -30.11 -6.20
CA GLN A 32 7.74 -30.98 -7.14
C GLN A 32 8.90 -31.72 -6.43
N ALA A 33 9.15 -32.97 -6.83
CA ALA A 33 10.27 -33.74 -6.32
C ALA A 33 11.61 -33.21 -6.88
N GLY A 34 12.21 -32.22 -6.21
CA GLY A 34 13.53 -31.66 -6.54
C GLY A 34 14.68 -32.24 -5.72
N LYS A 35 15.94 -31.93 -6.06
CA LYS A 35 17.09 -32.19 -5.17
C LYS A 35 16.89 -31.47 -3.81
N SER A 36 17.51 -31.93 -2.73
CA SER A 36 17.48 -31.18 -1.45
C SER A 36 17.95 -29.73 -1.69
N GLY A 37 17.06 -28.75 -1.46
CA GLY A 37 17.34 -27.32 -1.70
C GLY A 37 16.68 -26.68 -2.94
N ASP A 38 15.61 -27.26 -3.50
CA ASP A 38 14.76 -26.55 -4.46
C ASP A 38 14.04 -25.37 -3.78
N VAL A 39 14.06 -24.19 -4.40
CA VAL A 39 13.49 -22.94 -3.86
C VAL A 39 11.97 -23.02 -3.63
N GLN A 40 11.28 -23.97 -4.29
CA GLN A 40 9.86 -24.25 -3.99
C GLN A 40 9.64 -24.88 -2.61
N TRP A 41 10.70 -25.39 -1.99
CA TRP A 41 10.70 -25.96 -0.66
C TRP A 41 12.01 -25.61 0.07
N GLU A 42 12.20 -24.33 0.34
CA GLU A 42 13.09 -23.90 1.41
C GLU A 42 12.31 -23.97 2.73
N ARG A 43 12.60 -24.98 3.56
CA ARG A 43 12.23 -24.88 4.97
C ARG A 43 13.06 -23.74 5.55
N PHE A 44 12.45 -22.56 5.72
CA PHE A 44 12.95 -21.44 6.53
C PHE A 44 13.11 -21.80 8.03
N ASN A 45 13.18 -23.09 8.38
CA ASN A 45 13.38 -23.62 9.73
C ASN A 45 14.72 -23.21 10.37
N HIS A 46 15.60 -22.51 9.66
CA HIS A 46 16.80 -21.93 10.26
C HIS A 46 16.63 -20.47 10.71
N ASN A 47 15.62 -19.73 10.23
CA ASN A 47 15.45 -18.30 10.57
C ASN A 47 14.05 -17.90 11.10
N PHE A 48 13.11 -18.84 11.23
CA PHE A 48 11.86 -18.59 11.97
C PHE A 48 11.88 -19.40 13.26
N ASP A 49 11.95 -18.71 14.39
CA ASP A 49 11.58 -19.28 15.68
C ASP A 49 10.08 -19.67 15.64
N THR A 50 9.79 -20.87 15.15
CA THR A 50 8.44 -21.43 15.22
C THR A 50 8.17 -21.80 16.67
N PHE A 51 7.63 -20.85 17.44
CA PHE A 51 7.21 -21.10 18.81
C PHE A 51 5.79 -21.67 18.83
N ILE A 52 5.64 -22.88 19.37
CA ILE A 52 4.32 -23.46 19.65
C ILE A 52 3.80 -22.84 20.96
N LEU A 53 2.87 -21.90 20.84
CA LEU A 53 2.15 -21.36 22.00
C LEU A 53 1.10 -22.38 22.47
N LYS A 54 1.34 -23.02 23.61
CA LYS A 54 0.32 -23.82 24.30
C LYS A 54 -0.71 -22.89 24.94
N LEU A 55 -1.83 -22.69 24.27
CA LEU A 55 -2.92 -21.83 24.71
C LEU A 55 -4.10 -22.64 25.23
N SER A 56 -4.82 -22.09 26.21
CA SER A 56 -6.17 -22.57 26.54
C SER A 56 -7.13 -22.28 25.38
N ASP A 57 -8.27 -22.98 25.32
CA ASP A 57 -9.28 -22.75 24.28
C ASP A 57 -9.77 -21.29 24.26
N GLU A 58 -9.87 -20.66 25.43
CA GLU A 58 -10.22 -19.24 25.57
C GLU A 58 -9.17 -18.33 24.89
N LYS A 59 -7.88 -18.52 25.20
CA LYS A 59 -6.79 -17.74 24.61
C LYS A 59 -6.64 -18.00 23.12
N LEU A 60 -6.89 -19.24 22.67
CA LEU A 60 -6.86 -19.59 21.25
C LEU A 60 -8.02 -18.92 20.48
N THR A 61 -9.18 -18.78 21.12
CA THR A 61 -10.32 -18.03 20.57
C THR A 61 -9.98 -16.54 20.43
N GLN A 62 -9.32 -15.95 21.45
CA GLN A 62 -8.83 -14.57 21.37
C GLN A 62 -7.82 -14.40 20.23
N LEU A 63 -6.87 -15.32 20.08
CA LEU A 63 -5.89 -15.29 18.99
C LEU A 63 -6.57 -15.38 17.61
N ALA A 64 -7.59 -16.24 17.46
CA ALA A 64 -8.34 -16.37 16.22
C ALA A 64 -9.11 -15.08 15.86
N SER A 65 -9.67 -14.40 16.87
CA SER A 65 -10.29 -13.09 16.72
C SER A 65 -9.28 -12.03 16.27
N MET A 66 -8.09 -11.99 16.89
CA MET A 66 -7.01 -11.09 16.49
C MET A 66 -6.56 -11.36 15.04
N ALA A 67 -6.35 -12.62 14.67
CA ALA A 67 -5.95 -13.03 13.33
C ALA A 67 -7.02 -12.65 12.29
N THR A 68 -8.30 -12.86 12.60
CA THR A 68 -9.43 -12.45 11.75
C THR A 68 -9.48 -10.93 11.60
N LYS A 69 -9.30 -10.17 12.69
CA LYS A 69 -9.25 -8.70 12.64
C LYS A 69 -8.07 -8.23 11.79
N TYR A 70 -6.90 -8.83 11.94
CA TYR A 70 -5.71 -8.47 11.17
C TYR A 70 -5.87 -8.80 9.68
N ALA A 71 -6.28 -10.03 9.35
CA ALA A 71 -6.53 -10.44 7.97
C ALA A 71 -7.73 -9.70 7.34
N GLY A 72 -8.65 -9.23 8.18
CA GLY A 72 -9.74 -8.34 7.81
C GLY A 72 -9.40 -6.86 7.87
N THR A 73 -8.20 -6.47 8.32
CA THR A 73 -7.76 -5.08 8.23
C THR A 73 -7.32 -4.88 6.78
N SER A 74 -8.26 -4.50 5.93
CA SER A 74 -7.90 -4.12 4.58
C SER A 74 -7.25 -2.74 4.61
N PHE A 75 -6.18 -2.53 3.83
CA PHE A 75 -5.72 -1.17 3.54
C PHE A 75 -6.87 -0.28 2.98
N GLU A 76 -7.87 -0.91 2.36
CA GLU A 76 -9.10 -0.27 1.86
C GLU A 76 -9.95 0.37 2.98
N ASP A 77 -9.78 -0.03 4.25
CA ASP A 77 -10.50 0.53 5.40
C ASP A 77 -9.92 1.86 5.88
N SER A 78 -8.73 2.26 5.41
CA SER A 78 -8.18 3.58 5.71
C SER A 78 -8.96 4.67 4.98
N LYS A 79 -9.61 5.57 5.75
CA LYS A 79 -10.27 6.76 5.18
C LYS A 79 -9.28 7.61 4.36
N ALA A 80 -8.02 7.72 4.80
CA ALA A 80 -7.01 8.48 4.10
C ALA A 80 -6.71 7.89 2.71
N ILE A 81 -6.55 6.57 2.61
CA ILE A 81 -6.34 5.88 1.34
C ILE A 81 -7.54 6.10 0.41
N ARG A 82 -8.76 5.91 0.92
CA ARG A 82 -9.98 6.14 0.12
C ARG A 82 -10.09 7.58 -0.39
N ASP A 83 -9.77 8.56 0.45
CA ASP A 83 -9.86 9.98 0.06
C ASP A 83 -8.80 10.34 -1.01
N VAL A 84 -7.57 9.81 -0.92
CA VAL A 84 -6.53 10.02 -1.95
C VAL A 84 -6.95 9.43 -3.29
N ILE A 85 -7.48 8.21 -3.29
CA ILE A 85 -7.99 7.57 -4.52
C ILE A 85 -9.18 8.36 -5.08
N ALA A 86 -10.11 8.78 -4.23
CA ALA A 86 -11.26 9.59 -4.65
C ALA A 86 -10.84 10.95 -5.24
N GLU A 87 -9.83 11.60 -4.67
CA GLU A 87 -9.30 12.85 -5.23
C GLU A 87 -8.62 12.62 -6.57
N ARG A 88 -7.90 11.51 -6.77
CA ARG A 88 -7.34 11.17 -8.09
C ARG A 88 -8.43 10.98 -9.14
N PHE A 89 -9.51 10.26 -8.80
CA PHE A 89 -10.68 10.16 -9.68
C PHE A 89 -11.34 11.51 -9.93
N ARG A 90 -11.40 12.40 -8.93
CA ARG A 90 -11.96 13.74 -9.12
C ARG A 90 -11.12 14.56 -10.11
N GLN A 91 -9.80 14.56 -9.97
CA GLN A 91 -8.89 15.23 -10.91
C GLN A 91 -9.09 14.73 -12.35
N ILE A 92 -9.18 13.42 -12.55
CA ILE A 92 -9.44 12.82 -13.87
C ILE A 92 -10.82 13.24 -14.41
N ASN A 93 -11.88 13.06 -13.61
CA ASN A 93 -13.26 13.19 -14.10
C ASN A 93 -13.76 14.64 -14.20
N TYR A 94 -13.25 15.55 -13.37
CA TYR A 94 -13.71 16.93 -13.30
C TYR A 94 -12.73 17.93 -13.90
N GLU A 95 -11.41 17.72 -13.72
CA GLU A 95 -10.39 18.62 -14.27
C GLU A 95 -9.88 18.15 -15.64
N GLY A 96 -10.17 16.90 -16.03
CA GLY A 96 -9.68 16.32 -17.28
C GLY A 96 -8.21 15.91 -17.23
N TRP A 97 -7.60 15.85 -16.04
CA TRP A 97 -6.21 15.43 -15.80
C TRP A 97 -6.10 13.90 -15.91
N THR A 98 -6.35 13.41 -17.12
CA THR A 98 -6.25 12.00 -17.47
C THR A 98 -4.78 11.55 -17.49
N PRO A 99 -4.47 10.25 -17.39
CA PRO A 99 -3.11 9.76 -17.58
C PRO A 99 -2.46 10.23 -18.90
N HIS A 100 -3.26 10.34 -19.97
CA HIS A 100 -2.78 10.84 -21.25
C HIS A 100 -2.48 12.34 -21.25
N HIS A 101 -3.31 13.14 -20.56
CA HIS A 101 -3.03 14.56 -20.32
C HIS A 101 -1.71 14.70 -19.56
N ASP A 102 -1.56 13.94 -18.48
CA ASP A 102 -0.39 14.01 -17.62
C ASP A 102 0.90 13.67 -18.40
N ASP A 103 0.85 12.65 -19.27
CA ASP A 103 1.99 12.26 -20.12
C ASP A 103 2.36 13.30 -21.20
N ILE A 104 1.45 14.21 -21.57
CA ILE A 104 1.66 15.21 -22.64
C ILE A 104 1.99 16.59 -22.09
N GLU A 105 1.34 16.98 -20.99
CA GLU A 105 1.36 18.34 -20.46
C GLU A 105 2.41 18.54 -19.35
N HIS A 106 3.03 17.47 -18.87
CA HIS A 106 3.97 17.50 -17.75
C HIS A 106 5.27 16.78 -18.07
N ASP A 107 6.38 17.39 -17.65
CA ASP A 107 7.68 16.74 -17.64
C ASP A 107 7.85 15.90 -16.36
N GLY A 108 8.82 14.98 -16.39
CA GLY A 108 9.15 14.15 -15.23
C GLY A 108 9.47 15.01 -14.00
N GLY A 109 8.68 14.85 -12.94
CA GLY A 109 8.79 15.58 -11.67
C GLY A 109 7.84 16.76 -11.49
N ASP A 110 7.09 17.19 -12.51
CA ASP A 110 6.16 18.31 -12.38
C ASP A 110 5.00 18.00 -11.43
N LEU A 111 4.42 16.81 -11.51
CA LEU A 111 3.32 16.39 -10.61
C LEU A 111 3.87 16.17 -9.19
N ALA A 112 5.09 15.65 -9.07
CA ALA A 112 5.79 15.57 -7.78
C ALA A 112 6.06 16.95 -7.15
N ALA A 113 6.47 17.96 -7.93
CA ALA A 113 6.70 19.31 -7.45
C ALA A 113 5.40 19.99 -6.99
N ALA A 114 4.31 19.81 -7.74
CA ALA A 114 2.97 20.24 -7.33
C ALA A 114 2.52 19.53 -6.05
N ALA A 115 2.76 18.22 -5.93
CA ALA A 115 2.44 17.47 -4.71
C ALA A 115 3.23 17.98 -3.49
N ALA A 116 4.53 18.20 -3.65
CA ALA A 116 5.39 18.74 -2.61
C ALA A 116 4.90 20.11 -2.12
N SER A 117 4.39 20.95 -3.03
CA SER A 117 3.85 22.27 -2.71
C SER A 117 2.66 22.17 -1.76
N TYR A 118 1.69 21.29 -2.05
CA TYR A 118 0.57 21.03 -1.15
C TYR A 118 1.00 20.39 0.17
N ALA A 119 1.96 19.46 0.15
CA ALA A 119 2.45 18.81 1.37
C ALA A 119 3.18 19.79 2.30
N ILE A 120 4.01 20.67 1.74
CA ILE A 120 4.72 21.71 2.50
C ILE A 120 3.73 22.74 3.04
N ASN A 121 2.73 23.14 2.25
CA ASN A 121 1.68 24.04 2.72
C ASN A 121 0.91 23.44 3.92
N ALA A 122 0.53 22.16 3.83
CA ALA A 122 -0.09 21.46 4.93
C ALA A 122 0.80 21.41 6.18
N ALA A 123 2.09 21.12 6.01
CA ALA A 123 3.07 21.11 7.11
C ALA A 123 3.21 22.49 7.78
N ASN A 124 3.28 23.56 6.98
CA ASN A 124 3.33 24.93 7.46
C ASN A 124 2.09 25.28 8.28
N ASN A 125 0.90 24.88 7.82
CA ASN A 125 -0.36 25.14 8.53
C ASN A 125 -0.56 24.29 9.79
N LEU A 126 0.04 23.10 9.86
CA LEU A 126 -0.02 22.23 11.05
C LEU A 126 1.00 22.62 12.11
N SER A 127 2.12 23.22 11.71
CA SER A 127 3.19 23.62 12.61
C SER A 127 2.82 24.91 13.35
N PRO A 128 3.00 24.98 14.69
CA PRO A 128 2.80 26.22 15.45
C PRO A 128 3.82 27.31 15.09
N HIS A 129 4.86 26.97 14.33
CA HIS A 129 5.91 27.88 13.87
C HIS A 129 5.94 28.04 12.35
N GLY A 130 4.99 27.42 11.63
CA GLY A 130 4.91 27.58 10.19
C GLY A 130 4.30 28.93 9.81
N PRO A 131 4.61 29.46 8.62
CA PRO A 131 4.10 30.75 8.17
C PRO A 131 2.57 30.78 8.05
N GLY A 132 1.95 29.65 7.72
CA GLY A 132 0.48 29.48 7.70
C GLY A 132 -0.26 30.41 6.73
N ASP A 133 0.44 31.00 5.77
CA ASP A 133 -0.04 32.08 4.89
C ASP A 133 -0.72 31.56 3.62
N ASN A 134 -0.59 30.27 3.30
CA ASN A 134 -1.08 29.65 2.09
C ASN A 134 -0.53 30.28 0.80
N GLU A 135 0.64 30.91 0.86
CA GLU A 135 1.27 31.49 -0.31
C GLU A 135 1.65 30.41 -1.33
N CYS A 136 1.52 30.74 -2.62
CA CYS A 136 1.92 29.84 -3.70
C CYS A 136 3.43 29.57 -3.60
N PRO A 137 3.88 28.32 -3.37
CA PRO A 137 5.30 28.04 -3.23
C PRO A 137 6.06 28.36 -4.52
N ALA A 138 7.31 28.81 -4.39
CA ALA A 138 8.16 29.15 -5.53
C ALA A 138 8.43 27.97 -6.48
N PHE A 139 8.33 26.75 -5.97
CA PHE A 139 8.51 25.51 -6.72
C PHE A 139 7.17 24.87 -7.15
N TRP A 140 6.06 25.61 -7.06
CA TRP A 140 4.80 25.21 -7.68
C TRP A 140 4.99 25.15 -9.20
N SER A 141 4.79 23.97 -9.78
CA SER A 141 5.07 23.67 -11.19
C SER A 141 3.94 24.06 -12.15
N PHE A 142 2.73 24.31 -11.66
CA PHE A 142 1.62 24.74 -12.50
C PHE A 142 1.51 26.28 -12.53
N THR A 143 0.59 26.81 -13.34
CA THR A 143 0.37 28.26 -13.31
C THR A 143 -0.16 28.69 -11.94
N PRO A 144 0.22 29.88 -11.43
CA PRO A 144 -0.15 30.31 -10.08
C PRO A 144 -1.66 30.35 -9.82
N GLY A 145 -2.50 30.56 -10.85
CA GLY A 145 -3.96 30.53 -10.73
C GLY A 145 -4.55 29.16 -10.39
N TRP A 146 -3.77 28.09 -10.52
CA TRP A 146 -4.14 26.74 -10.11
C TRP A 146 -3.71 26.39 -8.68
N TRP A 147 -2.96 27.25 -8.02
CA TRP A 147 -2.70 27.13 -6.59
C TRP A 147 -3.98 27.44 -5.80
N LYS A 148 -4.60 26.40 -5.25
CA LYS A 148 -5.89 26.50 -4.55
C LYS A 148 -5.86 25.76 -3.22
N PRO A 149 -4.97 26.11 -2.28
CA PRO A 149 -4.81 25.42 -1.01
C PRO A 149 -6.11 25.43 -0.20
N LYS A 150 -6.26 24.42 0.67
CA LYS A 150 -7.43 24.22 1.51
C LYS A 150 -7.00 23.94 2.96
N SER A 151 -7.70 23.05 3.66
CA SER A 151 -7.24 22.56 4.96
C SER A 151 -6.00 21.68 4.80
N PRO A 152 -5.13 21.58 5.83
CA PRO A 152 -3.94 20.73 5.76
C PRO A 152 -4.24 19.29 5.36
N ARG A 153 -5.37 18.76 5.83
CA ARG A 153 -5.81 17.41 5.51
C ARG A 153 -6.20 17.25 4.03
N GLU A 154 -6.90 18.22 3.47
CA GLU A 154 -7.30 18.20 2.05
C GLU A 154 -6.09 18.41 1.14
N ASP A 155 -5.15 19.26 1.54
CA ASP A 155 -3.90 19.48 0.81
C ASP A 155 -3.03 18.21 0.79
N LEU A 156 -2.93 17.48 1.90
CA LEU A 156 -2.25 16.18 1.93
C LEU A 156 -2.94 15.12 1.05
N VAL A 157 -4.28 15.15 0.97
CA VAL A 157 -5.03 14.26 0.07
C VAL A 157 -4.71 14.57 -1.40
N ARG A 158 -4.68 15.86 -1.77
CA ARG A 158 -4.30 16.31 -3.12
C ARG A 158 -2.85 15.99 -3.45
N ALA A 159 -1.94 16.21 -2.51
CA ALA A 159 -0.54 15.82 -2.64
C ALA A 159 -0.42 14.32 -2.90
N GLY A 160 -1.13 13.48 -2.14
CA GLY A 160 -1.18 12.04 -2.36
C GLY A 160 -1.70 11.67 -3.75
N ALA A 161 -2.75 12.33 -4.24
CA ALA A 161 -3.30 12.07 -5.57
C ALA A 161 -2.31 12.45 -6.69
N LEU A 162 -1.60 13.58 -6.55
CA LEU A 162 -0.57 14.01 -7.49
C LEU A 162 0.67 13.10 -7.46
N ILE A 163 1.05 12.57 -6.29
CA ILE A 163 2.11 11.55 -6.18
C ILE A 163 1.73 10.28 -6.92
N LEU A 164 0.48 9.79 -6.78
CA LEU A 164 0.01 8.64 -7.55
C LEU A 164 0.09 8.90 -9.05
N ALA A 165 -0.30 10.09 -9.49
CA ALA A 165 -0.23 10.48 -10.89
C ALA A 165 1.21 10.48 -11.45
N GLU A 166 2.17 11.00 -10.69
CA GLU A 166 3.59 10.97 -11.06
C GLU A 166 4.13 9.54 -11.14
N ILE A 167 3.85 8.70 -10.14
CA ILE A 167 4.29 7.28 -10.14
C ILE A 167 3.72 6.56 -11.35
N ASP A 168 2.44 6.74 -11.63
CA ASP A 168 1.78 6.17 -12.81
C ASP A 168 2.45 6.63 -14.12
N MET A 169 2.94 7.88 -14.18
CA MET A 169 3.66 8.42 -15.33
C MET A 169 5.06 7.78 -15.48
N ILE A 170 5.79 7.63 -14.37
CA ILE A 170 7.09 6.94 -14.33
C ILE A 170 6.94 5.49 -14.80
N ASP A 171 5.98 4.75 -14.24
CA ASP A 171 5.75 3.35 -14.58
C ASP A 171 5.41 3.17 -16.07
N ARG A 172 4.60 4.07 -16.64
CA ARG A 172 4.30 4.07 -18.09
C ARG A 172 5.53 4.40 -18.93
N ASP A 173 6.35 5.35 -18.50
CA ASP A 173 7.57 5.72 -19.22
C ASP A 173 8.59 4.58 -19.23
N GLU A 174 8.77 3.90 -18.10
CA GLU A 174 9.60 2.70 -17.99
C GLU A 174 9.08 1.57 -18.89
N ALA A 175 7.77 1.32 -18.90
CA ALA A 175 7.17 0.32 -19.78
C ALA A 175 7.36 0.64 -21.28
N ARG A 176 7.25 1.92 -21.67
CA ARG A 176 7.53 2.38 -23.04
C ARG A 176 8.99 2.15 -23.43
N LYS A 177 9.93 2.43 -22.52
CA LYS A 177 11.38 2.21 -22.74
C LYS A 177 11.76 0.74 -22.83
N ALA A 178 11.12 -0.14 -22.05
CA ALA A 178 11.40 -1.57 -22.07
C ALA A 178 10.87 -2.30 -23.33
N GLY A 179 9.88 -1.71 -24.01
CA GLY A 179 9.29 -2.24 -25.24
C GLY A 179 9.86 -1.67 -26.55
N ALA A 180 10.81 -0.72 -26.47
CA ALA A 180 11.48 -0.07 -27.61
C ALA A 180 12.86 -0.69 -27.87
#